data_AF-Q92GV8-F1
#
_entry.id   AF-Q92GV8-F1
#
_cell.length_a   1.000
_cell.length_b   1.000
_cell.length_c   1.000
_cell.angle_alpha   90.00
_cell.angle_beta   90.00
_cell.angle_gamma   90.00
#
_symmetry.space_group_name_H-M   'P 1'
#
loop_
_entity.id
_entity.type
_entity.pdbx_description
1 polymer ?
#
loop_
_entity_poly.entity_id
_entity_poly.type
_entity_poly.pdbx_seq_one_letter_code
_entity_poly.pdbx_strand_id
1 'polypeptide(L)'
;MVNSKPFIADCSITVSWFFYDERDKYSDFTLDYCYKFRVIVPPLWRLEVTNVILIAEKRARIKSVEVIKIIDFLNSRPLNISNLNFSIHEIKLQEPTILLHMIQLIY
;
A
#
# COMPACT_ATOMS: atom_id res chain seq x y z
N MET A 1 -19.73 20.83 -0.39
CA MET A 1 -18.55 20.07 0.09
C MET A 1 -18.72 18.65 -0.40
N VAL A 2 -17.84 18.17 -1.29
CA VAL A 2 -17.95 16.80 -1.82
C VAL A 2 -17.75 15.86 -0.64
N ASN A 3 -18.77 15.07 -0.33
CA ASN A 3 -18.75 14.08 0.75
C ASN A 3 -17.95 12.86 0.28
N SER A 4 -16.67 13.07 0.00
CA SER A 4 -15.79 12.05 -0.55
C SER A 4 -15.29 11.17 0.57
N LYS A 5 -15.75 9.91 0.56
CA LYS A 5 -15.30 8.88 1.51
C LYS A 5 -13.77 8.71 1.40
N PRO A 6 -13.06 8.60 2.53
CA PRO A 6 -11.67 8.17 2.51
C PRO A 6 -11.59 6.78 1.90
N PHE A 7 -10.53 6.51 1.14
CA PHE A 7 -10.25 5.16 0.64
C PHE A 7 -9.09 4.55 1.42
N ILE A 8 -9.10 3.23 1.50
CA ILE A 8 -8.03 2.46 2.15
C ILE A 8 -7.05 2.03 1.07
N ALA A 9 -5.78 2.39 1.22
CA ALA A 9 -4.69 1.90 0.38
C ALA A 9 -3.89 0.86 1.16
N ASP A 10 -3.91 -0.38 0.67
CA ASP A 10 -3.01 -1.42 1.16
C ASP A 10 -1.59 -1.27 0.55
N CYS A 11 -0.67 -2.13 0.99
CA CYS A 11 0.70 -2.14 0.48
C CYS A 11 0.74 -2.40 -1.03
N SER A 12 0.01 -3.41 -1.54
CA SER A 12 0.02 -3.76 -2.96
C SER A 12 -0.46 -2.62 -3.86
N ILE A 13 -1.52 -1.91 -3.48
CA ILE A 13 -2.01 -0.74 -4.21
C ILE A 13 -0.99 0.39 -4.18
N THR A 14 -0.41 0.66 -3.03
CA THR A 14 0.62 1.69 -2.90
C THR A 14 1.84 1.39 -3.78
N VAL A 15 2.30 0.14 -3.76
CA VAL A 15 3.44 -0.33 -4.54
C VAL A 15 3.15 -0.24 -6.04
N SER A 16 1.96 -0.65 -6.49
CA SER A 16 1.57 -0.61 -7.91
C SER A 16 1.71 0.78 -8.58
N TRP A 17 1.69 1.87 -7.80
CA TRP A 17 1.91 3.22 -8.32
C TRP A 17 3.33 3.47 -8.84
N PHE A 18 4.31 2.72 -8.34
CA PHE A 18 5.74 2.95 -8.61
C PHE A 18 6.38 1.86 -9.46
N PHE A 19 5.81 0.65 -9.48
CA PHE A 19 6.36 -0.50 -10.19
C PHE A 19 5.67 -0.66 -11.55
N TYR A 20 6.41 -0.46 -12.64
CA TYR A 20 5.87 -0.45 -14.00
C TYR A 20 5.10 -1.72 -14.38
N ASP A 21 5.59 -2.87 -13.93
CA ASP A 21 5.02 -4.20 -14.19
C ASP A 21 3.81 -4.55 -13.29
N GLU A 22 3.57 -3.77 -12.23
CA GLU A 22 2.38 -3.89 -11.38
C GLU A 22 1.36 -2.78 -11.66
N ARG A 23 1.70 -1.81 -12.52
CA ARG A 23 0.85 -0.66 -12.85
C ARG A 23 -0.21 -1.02 -13.88
N ASP A 24 -1.47 -0.82 -13.50
CA ASP A 24 -2.64 -0.98 -14.36
C ASP A 24 -3.64 0.19 -14.24
N LYS A 25 -4.78 0.09 -14.94
CA LYS A 25 -5.83 1.12 -14.88
C LYS A 25 -6.37 1.37 -13.47
N TYR A 26 -6.36 0.36 -12.61
CA TYR A 26 -6.85 0.48 -11.25
C TYR A 26 -5.82 1.19 -10.35
N SER A 27 -4.54 0.88 -10.50
CA SER A 27 -3.45 1.59 -9.84
C SER A 27 -3.41 3.07 -10.23
N ASP A 28 -3.63 3.40 -11.52
CA ASP A 28 -3.71 4.78 -11.99
C ASP A 28 -4.89 5.52 -11.38
N PHE A 29 -6.06 4.87 -11.35
CA PHE A 29 -7.24 5.42 -10.73
C PHE A 29 -7.03 5.71 -9.23
N THR A 30 -6.43 4.76 -8.50
CA THR A 30 -6.17 4.92 -7.06
C THR A 30 -5.08 5.96 -6.78
N LEU A 31 -4.09 6.11 -7.66
CA LEU A 31 -3.09 7.18 -7.59
C LEU A 31 -3.73 8.55 -7.81
N ASP A 32 -4.59 8.70 -8.82
CA ASP A 32 -5.38 9.91 -9.05
C ASP A 32 -6.28 10.25 -7.85
N TYR A 33 -6.84 9.22 -7.22
CA TYR A 33 -7.66 9.36 -6.02
C TYR A 33 -6.81 9.79 -4.80
N CYS A 34 -5.58 9.26 -4.67
CA CYS A 34 -4.60 9.64 -3.65
C CYS A 34 -4.23 11.14 -3.72
N TYR A 35 -4.21 11.74 -4.91
CA TYR A 35 -3.99 13.18 -5.04
C TYR A 35 -5.17 14.03 -4.57
N LYS A 36 -6.39 13.52 -4.69
CA LYS A 36 -7.64 14.29 -4.48
C LYS A 36 -8.24 14.09 -3.09
N PHE A 37 -7.98 12.96 -2.44
CA PHE A 37 -8.71 12.54 -1.25
C PHE A 37 -7.80 12.04 -0.13
N ARG A 38 -8.36 11.98 1.08
CA ARG A 38 -7.67 11.41 2.24
C ARG A 38 -7.47 9.90 2.05
N VAL A 39 -6.25 9.45 2.28
CA VAL A 39 -5.88 8.04 2.24
C VAL A 39 -5.80 7.50 3.66
N ILE A 40 -6.38 6.32 3.87
CA ILE A 40 -6.22 5.54 5.08
C ILE A 40 -5.35 4.33 4.75
N VAL A 41 -4.40 3.98 5.61
CA VAL A 41 -3.51 2.83 5.41
C VAL A 41 -3.59 1.87 6.59
N PRO A 42 -3.45 0.54 6.38
CA PRO A 42 -3.38 -0.42 7.46
C PRO A 42 -2.25 -0.12 8.48
N PRO A 43 -2.34 -0.59 9.74
CA PRO A 43 -1.29 -0.37 10.75
C PRO A 43 0.09 -0.90 10.33
N LEU A 44 0.12 -2.02 9.61
CA LEU A 44 1.37 -2.65 9.16
C LEU A 44 1.91 -2.08 7.84
N TRP A 45 1.15 -1.19 7.18
CA TRP A 45 1.46 -0.69 5.85
C TRP A 45 2.89 -0.13 5.73
N ARG A 46 3.36 0.62 6.74
CA ARG A 46 4.71 1.21 6.70
C ARG A 46 5.79 0.13 6.64
N LEU A 47 5.62 -0.97 7.36
CA LEU A 47 6.57 -2.09 7.38
C LEU A 47 6.53 -2.83 6.05
N GLU A 48 5.32 -3.10 5.53
CA GLU A 48 5.13 -3.80 4.26
C GLU A 48 5.73 -3.01 3.08
N VAL A 49 5.40 -1.71 2.96
CA VAL A 49 5.91 -0.85 1.89
C VAL A 49 7.42 -0.70 1.97
N THR A 50 7.98 -0.49 3.17
CA THR A 50 9.44 -0.39 3.35
C THR A 50 10.12 -1.70 2.93
N ASN A 51 9.56 -2.85 3.30
CA ASN A 51 10.12 -4.14 2.96
C ASN A 51 10.06 -4.40 1.44
N VAL A 52 8.94 -4.10 0.79
CA VAL A 52 8.81 -4.27 -0.67
C VAL A 52 9.80 -3.37 -1.43
N ILE A 53 9.94 -2.10 -1.03
CA ILE A 53 10.91 -1.18 -1.64
C ILE A 53 12.35 -1.69 -1.44
N LEU A 54 12.70 -2.15 -0.24
CA LEU A 54 14.03 -2.69 0.06
C LEU A 54 14.34 -3.95 -0.76
N ILE A 55 13.39 -4.88 -0.85
CA ILE A 55 13.54 -6.11 -1.63
C ILE A 55 13.67 -5.78 -3.12
N ALA A 56 12.88 -4.84 -3.62
CA ALA A 56 12.95 -4.40 -5.00
C ALA A 56 14.29 -3.75 -5.36
N GLU A 57 14.83 -2.89 -4.50
CA GLU A 57 16.16 -2.30 -4.69
C GLU A 57 17.25 -3.38 -4.67
N LYS A 58 17.21 -4.31 -3.70
CA LYS A 58 18.15 -5.44 -3.62
C LYS A 58 18.13 -6.34 -4.84
N ARG A 59 16.95 -6.50 -5.46
CA ARG A 59 16.76 -7.27 -6.70
C ARG A 59 17.01 -6.45 -7.97
N ALA A 60 17.49 -5.21 -7.85
CA ALA A 60 17.72 -4.28 -8.95
C ALA A 60 16.47 -3.99 -9.82
N ARG A 61 15.26 -4.15 -9.26
CA ARG A 61 13.99 -3.81 -9.92
C ARG A 61 13.76 -2.29 -9.94
N ILE A 62 14.30 -1.58 -8.93
CA ILE A 62 14.33 -0.12 -8.84
C ILE A 62 15.72 0.33 -8.38
N LYS A 63 16.10 1.57 -8.70
CA LYS A 63 17.36 2.20 -8.30
C LYS A 63 17.18 3.03 -7.03
N SER A 64 18.28 3.30 -6.32
CA SER A 64 18.25 4.13 -5.10
C SER A 64 17.65 5.53 -5.31
N VAL A 65 17.82 6.12 -6.50
CA VAL A 65 17.18 7.40 -6.85
C VAL A 65 15.66 7.29 -6.95
N GLU A 66 15.13 6.13 -7.35
CA GLU A 66 13.70 5.86 -7.41
C GLU A 66 13.16 5.62 -6.00
N VAL A 67 13.91 4.90 -5.15
CA VAL A 67 13.58 4.72 -3.72
C VAL A 67 13.39 6.08 -3.02
N ILE A 68 14.32 7.02 -3.22
CA ILE A 68 14.23 8.37 -2.64
C ILE A 68 12.95 9.07 -3.11
N LYS A 69 12.66 9.04 -4.42
CA LYS A 69 11.45 9.65 -4.99
C LYS A 69 10.16 9.04 -4.43
N ILE A 70 10.14 7.72 -4.23
CA ILE A 70 9.00 7.01 -3.64
C ILE A 70 8.79 7.49 -2.19
N ILE A 71 9.85 7.53 -1.39
CA ILE A 71 9.79 7.96 0.01
C ILE A 71 9.32 9.42 0.11
N ASP A 72 9.90 10.31 -0.69
CA ASP A 72 9.50 11.73 -0.72
C ASP A 72 8.04 11.89 -1.14
N PHE A 73 7.60 11.14 -2.14
CA PHE A 73 6.20 11.13 -2.55
C PHE A 73 5.29 10.69 -1.40
N LEU A 74 5.57 9.56 -0.73
CA LEU A 74 4.75 9.03 0.36
C LEU A 74 4.71 9.99 1.56
N ASN A 75 5.83 10.61 1.91
CA ASN A 75 5.92 11.59 2.98
C ASN A 75 5.14 12.89 2.67
N SER A 76 4.98 13.23 1.38
CA SER A 76 4.20 14.39 0.95
C SER A 76 2.68 14.19 1.04
N ARG A 77 2.20 12.97 1.33
CA ARG A 77 0.77 12.63 1.35
C ARG A 77 0.20 12.63 2.77
N PRO A 78 -1.05 13.12 2.95
CA PRO A 78 -1.75 13.08 4.24
C PRO A 78 -2.31 11.67 4.51
N LEU A 79 -1.42 10.72 4.81
CA LEU A 79 -1.76 9.34 5.13
C LEU A 79 -2.24 9.22 6.59
N ASN A 80 -3.38 8.56 6.82
CA ASN A 80 -3.86 8.25 8.17
C ASN A 80 -3.79 6.75 8.41
N ILE A 81 -3.27 6.34 9.57
CA ILE A 81 -3.26 4.93 9.95
C ILE A 81 -4.67 4.54 10.38
N SER A 82 -5.21 3.43 9.84
CA SER A 82 -6.50 2.90 10.27
C SER A 82 -6.42 2.40 11.70
N ASN A 83 -7.53 2.56 12.43
CA ASN A 83 -7.63 1.99 13.76
C ASN A 83 -7.87 0.48 13.65
N LEU A 84 -7.05 -0.32 14.33
CA LEU A 84 -7.18 -1.78 14.34
C LEU A 84 -8.15 -2.19 15.45
N ASN A 85 -9.40 -2.40 15.09
CA ASN A 85 -10.39 -3.00 15.98
C ASN A 85 -10.73 -4.39 15.47
N PHE A 86 -10.54 -5.42 16.29
CA PHE A 86 -10.94 -6.78 15.97
C PHE A 86 -12.28 -7.09 16.62
N SER A 87 -13.27 -7.50 15.83
CA SER A 87 -14.45 -8.18 16.35
C SER A 87 -14.29 -9.69 16.19
N ILE A 88 -14.65 -10.47 17.22
CA ILE A 88 -14.59 -11.96 17.20
C ILE A 88 -15.35 -12.55 16.00
N HIS A 89 -16.36 -11.85 15.49
CA HIS A 89 -17.15 -12.26 14.33
C HIS A 89 -16.40 -12.14 12.99
N GLU A 90 -15.48 -11.19 12.84
CA GLU A 90 -14.72 -10.98 11.59
C GLU A 90 -13.60 -12.01 11.43
N ILE A 91 -12.99 -12.43 12.54
CA ILE A 91 -11.93 -13.45 12.54
C ILE A 91 -12.45 -14.81 12.04
N LYS A 92 -13.73 -15.13 12.31
CA LYS A 92 -14.35 -16.41 11.88
C LYS A 92 -14.74 -16.45 10.41
N LEU A 93 -14.76 -15.31 9.72
CA LEU A 93 -15.15 -15.19 8.30
C LEU A 93 -13.97 -15.08 7.34
N GLN A 94 -12.74 -14.96 7.86
CA GLN A 94 -11.54 -15.01 7.01
C GLN A 94 -11.21 -16.47 6.67
N GLU A 95 -11.48 -16.86 5.43
CA GLU A 95 -10.89 -18.06 4.84
C GLU A 95 -9.35 -17.91 4.88
N PRO A 96 -8.60 -18.93 5.36
CA PRO A 96 -7.15 -18.85 5.62
C PRO A 96 -6.26 -18.67 4.37
N THR A 97 -6.84 -18.39 3.21
CA THR A 97 -6.16 -18.43 1.91
C THR A 97 -5.43 -17.12 1.55
N ILE A 98 -5.84 -15.97 2.08
CA ILE A 98 -5.25 -14.67 1.70
C ILE A 98 -3.90 -14.40 2.40
N LEU A 99 -3.70 -14.93 3.61
CA LEU A 99 -2.48 -14.74 4.39
C LEU A 99 -1.25 -15.48 3.81
N LEU A 100 -1.46 -16.54 3.03
CA LEU A 100 -0.33 -17.32 2.48
C LEU A 100 0.44 -16.57 1.37
N HIS A 101 -0.24 -15.73 0.58
CA HIS A 101 0.41 -14.97 -0.49
C HIS A 101 1.22 -13.77 0.04
N MET A 102 0.82 -13.19 1.18
CA MET A 102 1.61 -12.10 1.78
C MET A 102 2.86 -12.60 2.53
N ILE A 103 2.83 -13.82 3.09
CA ILE A 103 4.01 -14.42 3.75
C ILE A 103 5.10 -14.81 2.73
N GLN A 104 4.74 -15.15 1.49
CA GLN A 104 5.71 -15.49 0.42
C GLN A 104 6.43 -14.28 -0.19
N LEU A 105 6.07 -13.05 0.15
CA LEU A 105 6.81 -11.85 -0.29
C LEU A 105 7.80 -11.34 0.78
N ILE A 106 7.80 -11.93 1.98
CA ILE A 106 8.66 -11.53 3.10
C ILE A 106 9.74 -12.59 3.43
N TYR A 107 9.65 -13.80 2.88
CA TYR A 107 10.69 -14.83 2.89
C TYR A 107 11.05 -15.26 1.46
#